data_AF-A0A256ZRW3-F1
#
_entry.id   AF-A0A256ZRW3-F1
#
_cell.length_a   1.000
_cell.length_b   1.000
_cell.length_c   1.000
_cell.angle_alpha   90.00
_cell.angle_beta   90.00
_cell.angle_gamma   90.00
#
_symmetry.space_group_name_H-M   'P 1'
#
loop_
_entity.id
_entity.type
_entity.pdbx_description
1 polymer ?
#
loop_
_entity_poly.entity_id
_entity_poly.type
_entity_poly.pdbx_seq_one_letter_code
_entity_poly.pdbx_strand_id
1 'polypeptide(L)'
;MDKSELSDKVSEELDKLPKEYITLITVNANDYLRVNLQILKFLCNNKGLYGIYVSINRPYTSSLQIMKGNDIETDNLFFVDCISILLGDTPFRTARCLFTSPENLTDIAVLIDQWVRSLPEGDKFLFLDSLSTLLIYNSVGNVTKFSHFITGKMRQWGLNGVLMSLEKENNPEILDNISQFCDRKINL
;
A
#
# COMPACT_ATOMS: atom_id res chain seq x y z
N MET A 1 9.19 19.79 -7.94
CA MET A 1 8.51 20.18 -6.69
C MET A 1 9.52 20.08 -5.55
N ASP A 2 9.65 21.09 -4.71
CA ASP A 2 10.58 21.07 -3.57
C ASP A 2 10.12 20.10 -2.46
N LYS A 3 10.97 19.83 -1.45
CA LYS A 3 10.78 18.86 -0.37
C LYS A 3 9.52 19.09 0.48
N SER A 4 9.18 20.34 0.79
CA SER A 4 7.97 20.68 1.55
C SER A 4 6.71 20.55 0.70
N GLU A 5 6.75 21.06 -0.52
CA GLU A 5 5.59 21.22 -1.40
C GLU A 5 4.88 19.89 -1.76
N LEU A 6 5.63 18.79 -1.99
CA LEU A 6 5.01 17.46 -2.18
C LEU A 6 4.42 16.89 -0.89
N SER A 7 5.03 17.20 0.27
CA SER A 7 4.50 16.77 1.57
C SER A 7 3.14 17.34 1.84
N ASP A 8 3.03 18.64 1.57
CA ASP A 8 1.81 19.41 1.78
C ASP A 8 0.75 18.91 0.78
N LYS A 9 1.12 18.70 -0.49
CA LYS A 9 0.23 18.15 -1.52
C LYS A 9 -0.31 16.75 -1.18
N VAL A 10 0.54 15.82 -0.73
CA VAL A 10 0.11 14.46 -0.33
C VAL A 10 -0.91 14.54 0.80
N SER A 11 -0.59 15.30 1.84
CA SER A 11 -1.45 15.43 3.02
C SER A 11 -2.78 16.10 2.66
N GLU A 12 -2.74 17.18 1.87
CA GLU A 12 -3.92 17.91 1.42
C GLU A 12 -4.85 17.02 0.57
N GLU A 13 -4.30 16.24 -0.37
CA GLU A 13 -5.10 15.38 -1.24
C GLU A 13 -5.75 14.23 -0.46
N LEU A 14 -5.05 13.66 0.53
CA LEU A 14 -5.59 12.61 1.40
C LEU A 14 -6.61 13.16 2.41
N ASP A 15 -6.41 14.37 2.93
CA ASP A 15 -7.34 14.96 3.92
C ASP A 15 -8.69 15.34 3.32
N LYS A 16 -8.74 15.57 2.00
CA LYS A 16 -9.98 15.79 1.24
C LYS A 16 -10.82 14.52 1.05
N LEU A 17 -10.26 13.33 1.29
CA LEU A 17 -10.99 12.08 1.09
C LEU A 17 -11.98 11.84 2.24
N PRO A 18 -13.19 11.31 1.95
CA PRO A 18 -14.11 10.88 3.00
C PRO A 18 -13.51 9.68 3.77
N LYS A 19 -14.11 9.26 4.89
CA LYS A 19 -13.72 7.99 5.51
C LYS A 19 -14.05 6.80 4.59
N GLU A 20 -13.35 5.69 4.81
CA GLU A 20 -13.58 4.42 4.11
C GLU A 20 -13.39 4.54 2.59
N TYR A 21 -12.48 5.44 2.18
CA TYR A 21 -12.15 5.69 0.79
C TYR A 21 -11.29 4.57 0.20
N ILE A 22 -11.28 4.45 -1.12
CA ILE A 22 -10.30 3.70 -1.88
C ILE A 22 -9.71 4.60 -2.93
N THR A 23 -8.39 4.85 -2.86
CA THR A 23 -7.71 5.71 -3.82
C THR A 23 -6.59 4.98 -4.54
N LEU A 24 -6.50 5.24 -5.85
CA LEU A 24 -5.33 4.91 -6.65
C LEU A 24 -4.42 6.13 -6.71
N ILE A 25 -3.19 5.99 -6.22
CA ILE A 25 -2.17 7.03 -6.30
C ILE A 25 -1.14 6.61 -7.35
N THR A 26 -0.89 7.49 -8.30
CA THR A 26 0.18 7.34 -9.29
C THR A 26 1.24 8.40 -9.10
N VAL A 27 2.50 8.00 -9.23
CA VAL A 27 3.66 8.87 -9.00
C VAL A 27 4.79 8.51 -9.96
N ASN A 28 5.59 9.49 -10.33
CA ASN A 28 6.81 9.24 -11.11
C ASN A 28 7.86 8.46 -10.29
N ALA A 29 8.83 7.85 -10.97
CA ALA A 29 9.84 7.03 -10.30
C ALA A 29 10.74 7.79 -9.31
N ASN A 30 11.01 9.08 -9.57
CA ASN A 30 11.90 9.88 -8.73
C ASN A 30 11.27 10.23 -7.38
N ASP A 31 9.94 10.37 -7.34
CA ASP A 31 9.19 10.76 -6.15
C ASP A 31 8.59 9.56 -5.40
N TYR A 32 8.61 8.36 -5.98
CA TYR A 32 7.95 7.16 -5.46
C TYR A 32 8.23 6.84 -3.99
N LEU A 33 9.50 6.70 -3.60
CA LEU A 33 9.85 6.39 -2.20
C LEU A 33 9.37 7.50 -1.25
N ARG A 34 9.53 8.76 -1.68
CA ARG A 34 9.19 9.92 -0.88
C ARG A 34 7.68 10.01 -0.66
N VAL A 35 6.88 9.83 -1.70
CA VAL A 35 5.42 9.80 -1.62
C VAL A 35 4.94 8.67 -0.73
N ASN A 36 5.50 7.45 -0.85
CA ASN A 36 5.14 6.33 0.02
C ASN A 36 5.36 6.65 1.50
N LEU A 37 6.52 7.24 1.84
CA LEU A 37 6.83 7.66 3.20
C LEU A 37 5.89 8.76 3.70
N GLN A 38 5.50 9.71 2.85
CA GLN A 38 4.57 10.78 3.23
C GLN A 38 3.15 10.28 3.45
N ILE A 39 2.66 9.35 2.61
CA ILE A 39 1.38 8.68 2.81
C ILE A 39 1.39 7.94 4.15
N LEU A 40 2.43 7.15 4.42
CA LEU A 40 2.56 6.42 5.68
C LEU A 40 2.66 7.36 6.87
N LYS A 41 3.42 8.45 6.78
CA LYS A 41 3.52 9.45 7.84
C LYS A 41 2.17 10.10 8.13
N PHE A 42 1.40 10.45 7.10
CA PHE A 42 0.06 10.98 7.25
C PHE A 42 -0.88 9.98 7.94
N LEU A 43 -0.93 8.73 7.46
CA LEU A 43 -1.83 7.71 7.98
C LEU A 43 -1.47 7.27 9.41
N CYS A 44 -0.18 7.06 9.67
CA CYS A 44 0.30 6.59 10.98
C CYS A 44 0.36 7.73 12.00
N ASN A 45 1.01 8.85 11.69
CA ASN A 45 1.27 9.88 12.69
C ASN A 45 0.12 10.90 12.76
N ASN A 46 -0.34 11.42 11.62
CA ASN A 46 -1.32 12.50 11.63
C ASN A 46 -2.73 11.97 11.94
N LYS A 47 -3.07 10.80 11.41
CA LYS A 47 -4.38 10.16 11.63
C LYS A 47 -4.37 9.13 12.76
N GLY A 48 -3.19 8.63 13.18
CA GLY A 48 -3.09 7.68 14.29
C GLY A 48 -3.70 6.30 13.99
N LEU A 49 -3.81 5.91 12.72
CA LEU A 49 -4.59 4.75 12.31
C LEU A 49 -3.82 3.43 12.47
N TYR A 50 -4.55 2.36 12.77
CA TYR A 50 -4.05 1.00 12.60
C TYR A 50 -4.01 0.65 11.12
N GLY A 51 -2.90 0.05 10.67
CA GLY A 51 -2.63 -0.10 9.26
C GLY A 51 -2.03 -1.42 8.87
N ILE A 52 -2.35 -1.86 7.65
CA ILE A 52 -1.68 -2.95 6.96
C ILE A 52 -0.90 -2.35 5.79
N TYR A 53 0.41 -2.61 5.74
CA TYR A 53 1.27 -2.23 4.64
C TYR A 53 1.75 -3.49 3.89
N VAL A 54 1.32 -3.61 2.64
CA VAL A 54 1.70 -4.72 1.76
C VAL A 54 2.87 -4.25 0.92
N SER A 55 4.07 -4.75 1.22
CA SER A 55 5.29 -4.36 0.53
C SER A 55 5.72 -5.43 -0.47
N ILE A 56 5.83 -5.03 -1.72
CA ILE A 56 6.09 -5.93 -2.85
C ILE A 56 7.49 -5.73 -3.41
N ASN A 57 8.16 -4.63 -3.08
CA ASN A 57 9.46 -4.25 -3.61
C ASN A 57 10.54 -4.04 -2.54
N ARG A 58 10.21 -4.06 -1.24
CA ARG A 58 11.17 -3.83 -0.16
C ARG A 58 10.95 -4.77 1.04
N PRO A 59 11.99 -5.50 1.48
CA PRO A 59 11.92 -6.32 2.68
C PRO A 59 11.42 -5.55 3.91
N TYR A 60 10.66 -6.24 4.76
CA TYR A 60 10.11 -5.74 6.01
C TYR A 60 11.14 -5.01 6.87
N THR A 61 12.32 -5.61 7.05
CA THR A 61 13.39 -5.05 7.89
C THR A 61 13.90 -3.73 7.35
N SER A 62 14.11 -3.63 6.03
CA SER A 62 14.52 -2.40 5.34
C SER A 62 13.41 -1.34 5.37
N SER A 63 12.16 -1.73 5.13
CA SER A 63 11.00 -0.83 5.22
C SER A 63 10.88 -0.23 6.61
N LEU A 64 10.98 -1.06 7.66
CA LEU A 64 10.92 -0.62 9.04
C LEU A 64 12.06 0.34 9.41
N GLN A 65 13.29 0.07 8.96
CA GLN A 65 14.43 0.97 9.19
C GLN A 65 14.23 2.34 8.53
N ILE A 66 13.78 2.37 7.27
CA ILE A 66 13.54 3.63 6.55
C ILE A 66 12.40 4.40 7.19
N MET A 67 11.30 3.74 7.56
CA MET A 67 10.17 4.39 8.24
C MET A 67 10.62 5.06 9.55
N LYS A 68 11.37 4.33 10.40
CA LYS A 68 11.91 4.88 11.65
C LYS A 68 12.86 6.05 11.41
N GLY A 69 13.72 5.96 10.40
CA GLY A 69 14.62 7.05 10.02
C GLY A 69 13.93 8.28 9.44
N ASN A 70 12.62 8.22 9.15
CA ASN A 70 11.80 9.32 8.67
C ASN A 70 10.70 9.74 9.67
N ASP A 71 10.87 9.34 10.94
CA ASP A 71 9.97 9.62 12.06
C ASP A 71 8.53 9.14 11.80
N ILE A 72 8.36 7.96 11.20
CA ILE A 72 7.05 7.33 11.00
C ILE A 72 6.80 6.37 12.15
N GLU A 73 5.67 6.53 12.84
CA GLU A 73 5.22 5.63 13.89
C GLU A 73 4.84 4.27 13.29
N THR A 74 5.38 3.19 13.86
CA THR A 74 5.23 1.83 13.31
C THR A 74 4.61 0.86 14.32
N ASP A 75 4.21 1.35 15.49
CA ASP A 75 3.65 0.48 16.54
C ASP A 75 2.30 -0.12 16.17
N ASN A 76 1.51 0.63 15.39
CA ASN A 76 0.19 0.24 14.87
C ASN A 76 0.24 -0.24 13.42
N LEU A 77 1.44 -0.47 12.86
CA LEU A 77 1.65 -0.88 11.48
C LEU A 77 2.02 -2.36 11.36
N PHE A 78 1.25 -3.09 10.54
CA PHE A 78 1.39 -4.52 10.31
C PHE A 78 1.72 -4.77 8.85
N PHE A 79 2.56 -5.77 8.59
CA PHE A 79 3.17 -5.94 7.28
C PHE A 79 2.73 -7.25 6.63
N VAL A 80 2.54 -7.18 5.31
CA VAL A 80 2.62 -8.34 4.41
C VAL A 80 3.83 -8.10 3.53
N ASP A 81 4.89 -8.88 3.76
CA ASP A 81 6.13 -8.81 2.99
C ASP A 81 6.10 -9.86 1.90
N CYS A 82 6.02 -9.42 0.66
CA CYS A 82 5.97 -10.31 -0.49
C CYS A 82 7.37 -10.59 -1.05
N ILE A 83 8.40 -9.81 -0.74
CA ILE A 83 9.67 -9.84 -1.51
C ILE A 83 10.81 -10.57 -0.80
N SER A 84 10.82 -10.60 0.54
CA SER A 84 11.93 -11.16 1.32
C SER A 84 12.26 -12.61 0.95
N ILE A 85 11.25 -13.47 0.78
CA ILE A 85 11.45 -14.87 0.37
C ILE A 85 12.18 -14.96 -0.97
N LEU A 86 11.79 -14.10 -1.92
CA LEU A 86 12.32 -14.08 -3.28
C LEU A 86 13.78 -13.58 -3.32
N LEU A 87 14.15 -12.72 -2.37
CA LEU A 87 15.53 -12.24 -2.19
C LEU A 87 16.42 -13.20 -1.40
N GLY A 88 15.89 -14.34 -0.96
CA GLY A 88 16.64 -15.35 -0.21
C GLY A 88 16.75 -15.05 1.29
N ASP A 89 16.01 -14.06 1.80
CA ASP A 89 15.90 -13.85 3.24
C ASP A 89 15.14 -15.03 3.85
N THR A 90 15.59 -15.48 5.03
CA THR A 90 14.89 -16.52 5.77
C THR A 90 13.74 -15.88 6.55
N PRO A 91 12.47 -16.20 6.26
CA PRO A 91 11.35 -15.67 7.03
C PRO A 91 11.51 -16.05 8.49
N PHE A 92 11.35 -15.06 9.37
CA PHE A 92 11.37 -15.27 10.81
C PHE A 92 10.01 -14.95 11.39
N ARG A 93 9.68 -15.56 12.53
CA ARG A 93 8.43 -15.23 13.22
C ARG A 93 8.57 -13.87 13.88
N THR A 94 7.65 -12.97 13.57
CA THR A 94 7.49 -11.67 14.21
C THR A 94 6.00 -11.37 14.38
N ALA A 95 5.66 -10.62 15.43
CA ALA A 95 4.27 -10.26 15.73
C ALA A 95 3.67 -9.25 14.74
N ARG A 96 4.49 -8.64 13.86
CA ARG A 96 4.07 -7.52 12.99
C ARG A 96 4.29 -7.75 11.50
N CYS A 97 4.74 -8.93 11.07
CA CYS A 97 4.94 -9.21 9.65
C CYS A 97 4.62 -10.67 9.32
N LEU A 98 3.88 -10.84 8.22
CA LEU A 98 3.63 -12.12 7.57
C LEU A 98 4.32 -12.10 6.20
N PHE A 99 4.86 -13.24 5.79
CA PHE A 99 5.68 -13.36 4.58
C PHE A 99 4.97 -14.21 3.52
N THR A 100 5.03 -13.79 2.27
CA THR A 100 4.58 -14.56 1.10
C THR A 100 5.41 -14.16 -0.14
N SER A 101 4.95 -14.53 -1.34
CA SER A 101 5.55 -14.16 -2.63
C SER A 101 4.62 -13.23 -3.42
N PRO A 102 5.13 -12.28 -4.22
CA PRO A 102 4.31 -11.45 -5.11
C PRO A 102 3.50 -12.25 -6.13
N GLU A 103 3.92 -13.48 -6.44
CA GLU A 103 3.25 -14.38 -7.39
C GLU A 103 1.97 -14.99 -6.78
N ASN A 104 1.87 -15.08 -5.45
CA ASN A 104 0.74 -15.70 -4.78
C ASN A 104 -0.28 -14.66 -4.32
N LEU A 105 -1.03 -14.11 -5.27
CA LEU A 105 -2.09 -13.12 -5.02
C LEU A 105 -3.16 -13.63 -4.02
N THR A 106 -3.42 -14.94 -4.00
CA THR A 106 -4.35 -15.56 -3.06
C THR A 106 -3.82 -15.48 -1.63
N ASP A 107 -2.56 -15.85 -1.40
CA ASP A 107 -1.94 -15.72 -0.07
C ASP A 107 -1.93 -14.27 0.39
N ILE A 108 -1.58 -13.31 -0.48
CA ILE A 108 -1.59 -11.89 -0.14
C ILE A 108 -2.97 -11.49 0.42
N ALA A 109 -4.05 -11.87 -0.27
CA ALA A 109 -5.42 -11.61 0.19
C ALA A 109 -5.74 -12.29 1.54
N VAL A 110 -5.31 -13.53 1.74
CA VAL A 110 -5.54 -14.27 3.00
C VAL A 110 -4.80 -13.61 4.16
N LEU A 111 -3.54 -13.22 3.96
CA LEU A 111 -2.73 -12.57 5.00
C LEU A 111 -3.29 -11.18 5.36
N ILE A 112 -3.81 -10.44 4.38
CA ILE A 112 -4.53 -9.18 4.64
C ILE A 112 -5.79 -9.45 5.48
N ASP A 113 -6.63 -10.42 5.12
CA ASP A 113 -7.84 -10.77 5.88
C ASP A 113 -7.50 -11.18 7.32
N GLN A 114 -6.43 -11.96 7.52
CA GLN A 114 -5.92 -12.31 8.85
C GLN A 114 -5.57 -11.07 9.66
N TRP A 115 -4.84 -10.12 9.07
CA TRP A 115 -4.52 -8.87 9.76
C TRP A 115 -5.78 -8.08 10.10
N VAL A 116 -6.68 -7.85 9.14
CA VAL A 116 -7.91 -7.07 9.36
C VAL A 116 -8.71 -7.58 10.56
N ARG A 117 -8.84 -8.91 10.70
CA ARG A 117 -9.54 -9.57 11.81
C ARG A 117 -8.84 -9.44 13.16
N SER A 118 -7.52 -9.30 13.17
CA SER A 118 -6.74 -9.18 14.40
C SER A 118 -6.61 -7.74 14.91
N LEU A 119 -6.83 -6.75 14.04
CA LEU A 119 -6.72 -5.33 14.41
C LEU A 119 -7.90 -4.87 15.27
N PRO A 120 -7.68 -4.00 16.27
CA PRO A 120 -8.74 -3.41 17.10
C PRO A 120 -9.86 -2.77 16.28
N GLU A 121 -11.06 -2.62 16.82
CA GLU A 121 -12.12 -1.86 16.15
C GLU A 121 -11.73 -0.38 15.95
N GLY A 122 -12.29 0.27 14.93
CA GLY A 122 -12.04 1.67 14.59
C GLY A 122 -11.56 1.87 13.16
N ASP A 123 -11.25 3.12 12.82
CA ASP A 123 -10.74 3.51 11.51
C ASP A 123 -9.37 2.84 11.25
N LYS A 124 -9.26 2.19 10.10
CA LYS A 124 -8.06 1.44 9.69
C LYS A 124 -7.65 1.85 8.29
N PHE A 125 -6.43 1.47 7.89
CA PHE A 125 -6.02 1.56 6.50
C PHE A 125 -5.38 0.28 5.96
N LEU A 126 -5.45 0.13 4.65
CA LEU A 126 -4.67 -0.85 3.89
C LEU A 126 -3.93 -0.12 2.77
N PHE A 127 -2.61 -0.19 2.81
CA PHE A 127 -1.74 0.40 1.82
C PHE A 127 -1.02 -0.71 1.03
N LEU A 128 -1.37 -0.87 -0.24
CA LEU A 128 -0.70 -1.77 -1.18
C LEU A 128 0.37 -1.05 -2.00
N ASP A 129 1.62 -1.48 -1.82
CA ASP A 129 2.79 -0.88 -2.43
C ASP A 129 3.68 -1.93 -3.15
N SER A 130 3.59 -2.08 -4.48
CA SER A 130 2.74 -1.36 -5.44
C SER A 130 2.19 -2.26 -6.54
N LEU A 131 1.11 -1.80 -7.20
CA LEU A 131 0.53 -2.45 -8.38
C LEU A 131 1.55 -2.60 -9.50
N SER A 132 2.36 -1.58 -9.75
CA SER A 132 3.41 -1.61 -10.79
C SER A 132 4.45 -2.71 -10.55
N THR A 133 4.71 -3.06 -9.29
CA THR A 133 5.61 -4.17 -8.96
C THR A 133 4.89 -5.51 -9.08
N LEU A 134 3.61 -5.63 -8.70
CA LEU A 134 2.85 -6.87 -8.93
C LEU A 134 2.81 -7.28 -10.41
N LEU A 135 2.72 -6.30 -11.31
CA LEU A 135 2.74 -6.51 -12.76
C LEU A 135 4.06 -7.07 -13.30
N ILE A 136 5.14 -7.06 -12.51
CA ILE A 136 6.41 -7.72 -12.87
C ILE A 136 6.28 -9.25 -12.71
N TYR A 137 5.51 -9.69 -11.72
CA TYR A 137 5.38 -11.10 -11.33
C TYR A 137 4.08 -11.74 -11.81
N ASN A 138 3.12 -10.94 -12.27
CA ASN A 138 1.78 -11.39 -12.60
C ASN A 138 1.32 -10.81 -13.94
N SER A 139 0.45 -11.55 -14.63
CA SER A 139 -0.23 -11.02 -15.82
C SER A 139 -1.12 -9.83 -15.48
N VAL A 140 -1.30 -8.94 -16.44
CA VAL A 140 -2.21 -7.79 -16.34
C VAL A 140 -3.60 -8.21 -15.87
N GLY A 141 -4.17 -9.26 -16.48
CA GLY A 141 -5.49 -9.76 -16.12
C GLY A 141 -5.59 -10.25 -14.68
N ASN A 142 -4.53 -10.87 -14.14
CA ASN A 142 -4.49 -11.32 -12.75
C ASN A 142 -4.44 -10.13 -11.78
N VAL A 143 -3.60 -9.13 -12.06
CA VAL A 143 -3.51 -7.92 -11.23
C VAL A 143 -4.81 -7.12 -11.26
N THR A 144 -5.47 -6.99 -12.41
CA THR A 144 -6.78 -6.31 -12.51
C THR A 144 -7.84 -7.03 -11.69
N LYS A 145 -7.95 -8.36 -11.81
CA LYS A 145 -8.91 -9.17 -11.03
C LYS A 145 -8.63 -9.09 -9.53
N PHE A 146 -7.37 -9.17 -9.14
CA PHE A 146 -6.96 -9.04 -7.75
C PHE A 146 -7.25 -7.63 -7.21
N SER A 147 -6.99 -6.58 -8.00
CA SER A 147 -7.31 -5.20 -7.63
C SER A 147 -8.82 -5.01 -7.43
N HIS A 148 -9.64 -5.56 -8.33
CA HIS A 148 -11.10 -5.54 -8.17
C HIS A 148 -11.55 -6.28 -6.89
N PHE A 149 -11.00 -7.48 -6.66
CA PHE A 149 -11.31 -8.27 -5.48
C PHE A 149 -10.92 -7.55 -4.18
N ILE A 150 -9.69 -7.05 -4.09
CA ILE A 150 -9.18 -6.46 -2.85
C ILE A 150 -9.84 -5.12 -2.54
N THR A 151 -10.18 -4.32 -3.56
CA THR A 151 -10.97 -3.09 -3.36
C THR A 151 -12.39 -3.41 -2.88
N GLY A 152 -13.03 -4.45 -3.42
CA GLY A 152 -14.30 -4.95 -2.88
C GLY A 152 -14.19 -5.37 -1.41
N LYS A 153 -13.10 -6.04 -1.03
CA LYS A 153 -12.81 -6.40 0.36
C LYS A 153 -12.55 -5.21 1.27
N MET A 154 -11.76 -4.22 0.82
CA MET A 154 -11.54 -2.96 1.55
C MET A 154 -12.87 -2.28 1.90
N ARG A 155 -13.81 -2.21 0.95
CA ARG A 155 -15.16 -1.67 1.19
C ARG A 155 -15.92 -2.50 2.23
N GLN A 156 -15.92 -3.83 2.08
CA GLN A 156 -16.57 -4.73 3.03
C GLN A 156 -16.05 -4.55 4.47
N TRP A 157 -14.76 -4.25 4.60
CA TRP A 157 -14.07 -4.05 5.88
C TRP A 157 -14.11 -2.61 6.40
N GLY A 158 -14.65 -1.64 5.66
CA GLY A 158 -14.65 -0.22 6.04
C GLY A 158 -13.24 0.36 6.17
N LEU A 159 -12.31 -0.01 5.28
CA LEU A 159 -10.92 0.47 5.32
C LEU A 159 -10.72 1.73 4.48
N ASN A 160 -9.81 2.59 4.92
CA ASN A 160 -9.16 3.57 4.06
C ASN A 160 -8.10 2.84 3.19
N GLY A 161 -8.37 2.64 1.91
CA GLY A 161 -7.54 1.91 0.97
C GLY A 161 -6.65 2.83 0.13
N VAL A 162 -5.35 2.53 0.07
CA VAL A 162 -4.40 3.16 -0.86
C VAL A 162 -3.79 2.09 -1.75
N LEU A 163 -4.00 2.22 -3.06
CA LEU A 163 -3.28 1.47 -4.08
C LEU A 163 -2.22 2.39 -4.68
N MET A 164 -0.95 2.04 -4.56
CA MET A 164 0.15 2.79 -5.18
C MET A 164 0.54 2.16 -6.51
N SER A 165 0.90 2.99 -7.47
CA SER A 165 1.56 2.55 -8.70
C SER A 165 2.53 3.60 -9.18
N LEU A 166 3.63 3.16 -9.80
CA LEU A 166 4.39 4.03 -10.68
C LEU A 166 3.54 4.43 -11.88
N GLU A 167 3.61 5.71 -12.23
CA GLU A 167 3.17 6.21 -13.52
C GLU A 167 4.16 5.70 -14.57
N LYS A 168 3.73 4.74 -15.39
CA LYS A 168 4.52 4.22 -16.52
C LYS A 168 3.85 4.60 -17.82
N GLU A 169 4.59 5.22 -18.72
CA GLU A 169 4.14 5.62 -20.06
C GLU A 169 3.57 4.44 -20.87
N ASN A 170 4.02 3.22 -20.59
CA ASN A 170 3.73 2.05 -21.43
C ASN A 170 2.47 1.26 -21.08
N ASN A 171 1.75 1.58 -19.98
CA ASN A 171 0.55 0.82 -19.58
C ASN A 171 -0.57 1.68 -18.95
N PRO A 172 -0.98 2.81 -19.56
CA PRO A 172 -2.00 3.70 -18.99
C PRO A 172 -3.36 3.02 -18.83
N GLU A 173 -3.76 2.18 -19.78
CA GLU A 173 -5.06 1.51 -19.79
C GLU A 173 -5.31 0.63 -18.56
N ILE A 174 -4.27 0.02 -18.01
CA ILE A 174 -4.40 -0.83 -16.81
C ILE A 174 -4.77 0.01 -15.59
N LEU A 175 -4.10 1.16 -15.43
CA LEU A 175 -4.35 2.07 -14.32
C LEU A 175 -5.73 2.70 -14.45
N ASP A 176 -6.17 2.99 -15.67
CA ASP A 176 -7.52 3.50 -15.90
C ASP A 176 -8.59 2.45 -15.59
N ASN A 177 -8.36 1.18 -15.96
CA ASN A 177 -9.23 0.07 -15.56
C ASN A 177 -9.29 -0.12 -14.04
N ILE A 178 -8.14 -0.09 -13.36
CA ILE A 178 -8.10 -0.23 -11.89
C ILE A 178 -8.73 0.99 -11.20
N SER A 179 -8.59 2.18 -11.78
CA SER A 179 -9.17 3.41 -11.23
C SER A 179 -10.69 3.37 -11.16
N GLN A 180 -11.36 2.61 -12.04
CA GLN A 180 -12.82 2.40 -11.99
C GLN A 180 -13.27 1.64 -10.74
N PHE A 181 -12.37 0.94 -10.04
CA PHE A 181 -12.66 0.28 -8.77
C PHE A 181 -12.37 1.17 -7.56
N CYS A 182 -11.80 2.34 -7.77
CA CYS A 182 -11.42 3.31 -6.75
C CYS A 182 -12.40 4.49 -6.75
N ASP A 183 -12.50 5.18 -5.62
CA ASP A 183 -13.35 6.36 -5.48
C ASP A 183 -12.63 7.62 -6.02
N ARG A 184 -11.28 7.61 -6.01
CA ARG A 184 -10.45 8.69 -6.56
C ARG A 184 -9.12 8.19 -7.12
N LYS A 185 -8.70 8.77 -8.25
CA LYS A 185 -7.33 8.68 -8.77
C LYS A 185 -6.60 9.98 -8.47
N ILE A 186 -5.42 9.90 -7.84
CA ILE A 186 -4.58 11.05 -7.50
C ILE A 186 -3.24 10.88 -8.20
N ASN A 187 -2.85 11.87 -8.99
CA ASN A 187 -1.55 11.89 -9.66
C ASN A 187 -0.64 12.87 -8.92
N LEU A 188 0.46 12.36 -8.36
CA LEU A 188 1.36 13.12 -7.49
C LEU A 188 2.66 13.53 -8.18
#